data_AF-A0A1I6ADL0-F1
#
_entry.id   AF-A0A1I6ADL0-F1
#
_cell.length_a   1.000
_cell.length_b   1.000
_cell.length_c   1.000
_cell.angle_alpha   90.00
_cell.angle_beta   90.00
_cell.angle_gamma   90.00
#
_symmetry.space_group_name_H-M   'P 1'
#
loop_
_entity.id
_entity.type
_entity.pdbx_description
1 polymer ?
#
loop_
_entity_poly.entity_id
_entity_poly.type
_entity_poly.pdbx_seq_one_letter_code
_entity_poly.pdbx_strand_id
1 'polypeptide(L)'
;MTDAELDEIMVFHWPRVLRQVMADNSDEWLKGFVRSIARHGKRPTWRPTSKQQQIMRRLVSELSAVSHGNEEVIEGGDGAA
;
A
#
# COMPACT_ATOMS: atom_id res chain seq x y z
N MET A 1 -7.93 -12.23 6.11
CA MET A 1 -6.87 -12.22 5.10
C MET A 1 -6.52 -13.66 4.83
N THR A 2 -6.46 -14.08 3.58
CA THR A 2 -5.98 -15.44 3.26
C THR A 2 -4.45 -15.46 3.31
N ASP A 3 -3.85 -16.64 3.41
CA ASP A 3 -2.40 -16.77 3.40
C ASP A 3 -1.80 -16.30 2.06
N ALA A 4 -2.46 -16.63 0.94
CA ALA A 4 -2.05 -16.15 -0.39
C ALA A 4 -2.12 -14.61 -0.50
N GLU A 5 -3.19 -13.99 0.02
CA GLU A 5 -3.34 -12.53 0.04
C GLU A 5 -2.24 -11.89 0.90
N LEU A 6 -1.90 -12.48 2.04
CA LEU A 6 -0.81 -11.99 2.89
C LEU A 6 0.54 -12.07 2.16
N ASP A 7 0.85 -13.20 1.53
CA ASP A 7 2.10 -13.38 0.78
C ASP A 7 2.20 -12.38 -0.38
N GLU A 8 1.12 -12.20 -1.13
CA GLU A 8 1.05 -11.21 -2.21
C GLU A 8 1.32 -9.79 -1.68
N ILE A 9 0.63 -9.39 -0.60
CA ILE A 9 0.84 -8.10 0.05
C ILE A 9 2.31 -7.95 0.48
N MET A 10 2.87 -8.94 1.18
CA MET A 10 4.21 -8.85 1.74
C MET A 10 5.31 -8.80 0.67
N VAL A 11 5.14 -9.55 -0.42
CA VAL A 11 6.14 -9.67 -1.50
C VAL A 11 6.06 -8.50 -2.48
N PHE A 12 4.86 -8.14 -2.93
CA PHE A 12 4.70 -7.20 -4.04
C PHE A 12 4.30 -5.79 -3.61
N HIS A 13 3.44 -5.67 -2.59
CA HIS A 13 2.85 -4.36 -2.23
C HIS A 13 3.57 -3.68 -1.07
N TRP A 14 3.95 -4.42 -0.04
CA TRP A 14 4.52 -3.87 1.19
C TRP A 14 5.81 -3.08 0.98
N PRO A 15 6.75 -3.49 0.08
CA PRO A 15 7.92 -2.68 -0.22
C PRO A 15 7.59 -1.30 -0.82
N ARG A 16 6.46 -1.17 -1.54
CA ARG A 16 6.00 0.12 -2.07
C ARG A 16 5.34 0.96 -0.97
N VAL A 17 4.45 0.37 -0.18
CA VAL A 17 3.83 1.02 0.99
C VAL A 17 4.89 1.56 1.93
N LEU A 18 5.89 0.75 2.28
CA LEU A 18 6.99 1.15 3.16
C LEU A 18 7.75 2.34 2.59
N ARG A 19 8.13 2.32 1.30
CA ARG A 19 8.85 3.44 0.68
C ARG A 19 8.03 4.73 0.69
N GLN A 20 6.75 4.65 0.35
CA GLN A 20 5.85 5.83 0.31
C GLN A 20 5.67 6.44 1.70
N VAL A 21 5.32 5.62 2.70
CA VAL A 21 5.11 6.09 4.08
C VAL A 21 6.39 6.65 4.69
N MET A 22 7.56 6.07 4.38
CA MET A 22 8.83 6.56 4.90
C MET A 22 9.31 7.85 4.22
N ALA A 23 8.86 8.13 2.98
CA ALA A 23 9.13 9.38 2.29
C ALA A 23 8.26 10.53 2.80
N ASP A 24 7.07 10.24 3.30
CA ASP A 24 6.20 11.21 3.97
C ASP A 24 6.72 11.49 5.40
N ASN A 25 6.73 12.75 5.83
CA ASN A 25 7.16 13.17 7.17
C ASN A 25 6.02 13.49 8.14
N SER A 26 4.77 13.25 7.73
CA SER A 26 3.59 13.68 8.49
C SER A 26 3.17 12.74 9.62
N ASP A 27 3.40 11.42 9.51
CA ASP A 27 2.85 10.45 10.47
C ASP A 27 3.89 9.44 11.00
N GLU A 28 4.46 9.74 12.17
CA GLU A 28 5.41 8.87 12.87
C GLU A 28 4.80 7.56 13.38
N TRP A 29 3.51 7.57 13.74
CA TRP A 29 2.82 6.34 14.13
C TRP A 29 2.72 5.39 12.95
N LEU A 30 2.33 5.90 11.78
CA LEU A 30 2.22 5.10 10.57
C LEU A 30 3.57 4.54 10.13
N LYS A 31 4.64 5.35 10.19
CA LYS A 31 6.01 4.86 9.95
C LYS A 31 6.39 3.72 10.90
N GLY A 32 6.05 3.82 12.18
CA GLY A 32 6.26 2.77 13.17
C GLY A 32 5.46 1.50 12.84
N PHE A 33 4.20 1.66 12.44
CA PHE A 33 3.33 0.58 12.03
C PHE A 33 3.90 -0.18 10.83
N VAL A 34 4.24 0.51 9.73
CA VAL A 34 4.71 -0.16 8.51
C VAL A 34 6.05 -0.88 8.71
N ARG A 35 6.95 -0.31 9.52
CA ARG A 35 8.20 -0.93 9.93
C ARG A 35 7.95 -2.18 10.78
N SER A 36 6.98 -2.14 11.68
CA SER A 36 6.65 -3.28 12.53
C SER A 36 6.16 -4.47 11.71
N ILE A 37 5.29 -4.26 10.73
CA ILE A 37 4.79 -5.33 9.85
C ILE A 37 5.93 -5.89 9.00
N ALA A 38 6.76 -5.03 8.39
CA ALA A 38 7.91 -5.48 7.61
C ALA A 38 8.90 -6.32 8.44
N ARG A 39 9.07 -6.00 9.72
CA ARG A 39 9.92 -6.77 10.64
C ARG A 39 9.30 -8.12 11.00
N HIS A 40 8.02 -8.15 11.37
CA HIS A 40 7.36 -9.38 11.80
C HIS A 40 7.11 -10.33 10.63
N GLY A 41 6.80 -9.81 9.44
CA GLY A 41 6.55 -10.59 8.22
C GLY A 41 7.73 -11.40 7.70
N LYS A 42 8.94 -11.19 8.24
CA LYS A 42 10.09 -12.08 7.98
C LYS A 42 9.96 -13.44 8.66
N ARG A 43 9.04 -13.60 9.60
CA ARG A 43 8.82 -14.85 10.35
C ARG A 43 7.73 -15.67 9.65
N PRO A 44 8.01 -16.92 9.24
CA PRO A 44 7.05 -17.73 8.47
C PRO A 44 5.77 -18.07 9.23
N THR A 45 5.85 -18.14 10.57
CA THR A 45 4.70 -18.42 11.45
C THR A 45 3.92 -17.18 11.86
N TRP A 46 4.39 -15.98 11.50
CA TRP A 46 3.69 -14.76 11.87
C TRP A 46 2.42 -14.58 11.04
N ARG A 47 1.37 -14.11 11.70
CA ARG A 47 0.12 -13.68 11.07
C ARG A 47 -0.31 -12.34 11.68
N PRO A 48 -0.76 -11.37 10.87
CA PRO A 48 -1.27 -10.11 11.37
C PRO A 48 -2.61 -10.32 12.09
N THR A 49 -2.85 -9.52 13.13
CA THR A 49 -4.15 -9.45 13.81
C THR A 49 -5.23 -8.90 12.87
N SER A 50 -6.51 -9.13 13.18
CA SER A 50 -7.62 -8.62 12.37
C SER A 50 -7.57 -7.11 12.14
N LYS A 51 -7.11 -6.34 13.14
CA LYS A 51 -6.91 -4.89 13.01
C LYS A 51 -5.75 -4.55 12.08
N GLN A 52 -4.63 -5.25 12.20
CA GLN A 52 -3.49 -5.08 11.30
C GLN A 52 -3.89 -5.39 9.85
N GLN A 53 -4.65 -6.47 9.62
CA GLN A 53 -5.14 -6.85 8.30
C GLN A 53 -5.98 -5.73 7.65
N GLN A 54 -6.88 -5.09 8.41
CA GLN A 54 -7.68 -3.97 7.91
C GLN A 54 -6.81 -2.78 7.49
N ILE A 55 -5.83 -2.41 8.34
CA ILE A 55 -4.91 -1.31 8.04
C ILE A 55 -4.02 -1.64 6.84
N MET A 56 -3.50 -2.86 6.76
CA MET A 56 -2.68 -3.33 5.63
C MET A 56 -3.43 -3.20 4.31
N ARG A 57 -4.66 -3.70 4.24
CA ARG A 57 -5.50 -3.61 3.03
C ARG A 57 -5.81 -2.16 2.64
N ARG A 58 -6.08 -1.31 3.63
CA ARG A 58 -6.31 0.11 3.39
C ARG A 58 -5.09 0.77 2.74
N LEU A 59 -3.89 0.55 3.28
CA LEU A 59 -2.65 1.12 2.74
C LEU A 59 -2.35 0.63 1.32
N VAL A 60 -2.64 -0.64 1.03
CA VAL A 60 -2.49 -1.19 -0.33
C VAL A 60 -3.50 -0.58 -1.30
N SER A 61 -4.75 -0.37 -0.87
CA SER A 61 -5.78 0.29 -1.67
C SER A 61 -5.41 1.76 -1.98
N GLU A 62 -4.93 2.49 -0.97
CA GLU A 62 -4.49 3.89 -1.11
C GLU A 62 -3.30 4.02 -2.07
N LEU A 63 -2.36 3.05 -2.08
CA LEU A 63 -1.26 3.01 -3.05
C LEU A 63 -1.77 2.88 -4.50
N SER A 64 -2.84 2.11 -4.73
CA SER A 64 -3.44 1.95 -6.05
C SER A 64 -4.13 3.24 -6.51
N ALA A 65 -4.84 3.91 -5.59
CA ALA A 65 -5.51 5.19 -5.87
C ALA A 65 -4.51 6.29 -6.27
N VAL A 66 -3.32 6.34 -5.65
CA VAL A 66 -2.27 7.29 -6.02
C VAL A 66 -1.72 7.03 -7.44
N SER A 67 -1.68 5.77 -7.90
CA SER A 67 -1.23 5.47 -9.28
C SER A 67 -2.28 5.83 -10.34
N HIS A 68 -3.58 5.77 -10.01
CA HIS A 68 -4.67 6.16 -10.93
C HIS A 68 -4.98 7.67 -10.94
N GLY A 69 -4.40 8.46 -10.03
CA GLY A 69 -4.63 9.91 -9.97
C GLY A 69 -3.89 10.75 -11.03
N ASN A 70 -3.08 10.12 -11.89
CA ASN A 70 -2.30 10.77 -12.96
C ASN A 70 -2.73 10.34 -14.37
N GLU A 71 -3.93 9.79 -14.55
CA GLU A 71 -4.56 9.77 -15.87
C GLU A 71 -5.20 11.15 -16.11
N GLU A 72 -4.37 12.10 -16.53
CA GLU A 72 -4.88 13.30 -17.22
C GLU A 72 -5.69 12.82 -18.42
N VAL A 73 -6.99 13.06 -18.38
CA VAL A 73 -7.89 12.92 -19.52
C VAL A 73 -7.35 13.85 -20.61
N ILE A 74 -6.56 13.30 -21.52
CA ILE A 74 -6.28 13.96 -22.80
C ILE A 74 -7.61 13.98 -23.57
N GLU A 75 -8.37 15.05 -23.41
CA GLU A 75 -9.55 15.35 -24.21
C GLU A 75 -9.10 15.60 -25.66
N GLY A 76 -8.94 14.50 -26.39
CA GLY A 76 -8.62 14.48 -27.80
C GLY A 76 -9.88 14.76 -28.62
N GLY A 77 -10.01 15.99 -29.09
CA GLY A 77 -10.65 16.29 -30.36
C GLY A 77 -12.03 16.92 -30.28
N ASP A 78 -12.08 18.23 -30.53
CA ASP A 78 -13.00 18.73 -31.55
C ASP A 78 -12.32 19.85 -32.35
N GLY A 79 -11.81 19.46 -33.51
CA GLY A 79 -11.55 20.37 -34.61
C GLY A 79 -12.56 20.05 -35.71
N ALA A 80 -13.64 20.81 -35.79
CA ALA A 80 -14.33 21.14 -37.04
C ALA A 80 -15.48 22.13 -36.80
N ALA A 81 -15.26 23.39 -37.15
CA ALA A 81 -16.20 24.21 -37.94
C ALA A 81 -15.49 25.44 -38.48
#